data_AF-A0A168LC69-F1
#
_entry.id   AF-A0A168LC69-F1
#
_cell.length_a   1.000
_cell.length_b   1.000
_cell.length_c   1.000
_cell.angle_alpha   90.00
_cell.angle_beta   90.00
_cell.angle_gamma   90.00
#
_symmetry.space_group_name_H-M   'P 1'
#
loop_
_entity.id
_entity.type
_entity.pdbx_description
1 polymer ?
#
loop_
_entity_poly.entity_id
_entity_poly.type
_entity_poly.pdbx_seq_one_letter_code
_entity_poly.pdbx_strand_id
1 'polypeptide(L)'
;MRKKKHFKIASKNRQYDRFYVINYLEPGKNWESFENDNYDSEDEKKDESWADWEEDVQESTMCLFDTQVLPSPKEALEHMKTVHHFDLTELKKSKDLDFYQIIRLINYIRHQSSLGTCFSCGKVMDSETDLEDHLKQGDCIAKFVPMDASFWIDPRYLIPTYENDPLLTGFEQDSDEDDEDMTLSDDEANKKYLHQVMERSLSISEERKQT
;
A
#
# COMPACT_ATOMS: atom_id res chain seq x y z
N MET A 1 -7.93 -4.34 -39.30
CA MET A 1 -6.81 -5.09 -38.71
C MET A 1 -7.09 -6.59 -38.83
N ARG A 2 -6.18 -7.38 -39.43
CA ARG A 2 -6.36 -8.83 -39.62
C ARG A 2 -6.06 -9.54 -38.30
N LYS A 3 -7.07 -10.17 -37.67
CA LYS A 3 -6.88 -10.94 -36.44
C LYS A 3 -5.87 -12.07 -36.72
N LYS A 4 -4.74 -12.06 -36.00
CA LYS A 4 -3.74 -13.14 -36.08
C LYS A 4 -4.38 -14.39 -35.49
N LYS A 5 -4.42 -15.49 -36.25
CA LYS A 5 -4.90 -16.77 -35.74
C LYS A 5 -3.95 -17.24 -34.65
N HIS A 6 -4.48 -17.59 -33.48
CA HIS A 6 -3.71 -18.26 -32.44
C HIS A 6 -3.39 -19.66 -32.97
N PHE A 7 -2.10 -19.94 -33.20
CA PHE A 7 -1.64 -21.27 -33.57
C PHE A 7 -1.46 -22.09 -32.30
N LYS A 8 -2.29 -23.13 -32.15
CA LYS A 8 -2.07 -24.14 -31.11
C LYS A 8 -0.99 -25.10 -31.60
N ILE A 9 -0.01 -25.39 -30.75
CA ILE A 9 0.91 -26.51 -30.98
C ILE A 9 0.08 -27.79 -30.92
N ALA A 10 0.36 -28.75 -31.81
CA ALA A 10 -0.35 -30.01 -31.80
C ALA A 10 -0.10 -30.74 -30.46
N SER A 11 -1.16 -31.00 -29.69
CA SER A 11 -1.08 -31.59 -28.35
C SER A 11 -0.40 -32.96 -28.35
N LYS A 12 -0.54 -33.72 -29.44
CA LYS A 12 0.12 -35.03 -29.65
C LYS A 12 1.60 -34.93 -30.03
N ASN A 13 2.14 -33.73 -30.25
CA ASN A 13 3.54 -33.57 -30.63
C ASN A 13 4.47 -33.50 -29.41
N ARG A 14 4.96 -34.69 -29.02
CA ARG A 14 5.87 -34.87 -27.88
C ARG A 14 7.26 -34.26 -28.05
N GLN A 15 7.60 -33.74 -29.24
CA GLN A 15 8.88 -33.06 -29.48
C GLN A 15 9.07 -31.85 -28.57
N TYR A 16 7.96 -31.22 -28.15
CA TYR A 16 7.99 -30.03 -27.31
C TYR A 16 7.85 -30.34 -25.80
N ASP A 17 7.47 -31.56 -25.41
CA ASP A 17 7.30 -31.99 -24.00
C ASP A 17 8.55 -31.71 -23.15
N ARG A 18 9.76 -31.83 -23.73
CA ARG A 18 11.03 -31.53 -23.04
C ARG A 18 11.13 -30.08 -22.54
N PHE A 19 10.41 -29.15 -23.15
CA PHE A 19 10.39 -27.73 -22.77
C PHE A 19 9.21 -27.38 -21.84
N TYR A 20 8.27 -28.31 -21.63
CA TYR A 20 7.20 -28.16 -20.64
C TYR A 20 7.73 -28.66 -19.28
N VAL A 21 8.11 -27.71 -18.43
CA VAL A 21 8.82 -28.01 -17.17
C VAL A 21 7.87 -28.18 -15.98
N ILE A 22 6.56 -28.00 -16.13
CA ILE A 22 5.66 -28.05 -14.97
C ILE A 22 4.48 -28.95 -15.24
N ASN A 23 4.60 -30.18 -14.76
CA ASN A 23 3.47 -31.08 -14.59
C ASN A 23 2.88 -30.82 -13.20
N TYR A 24 1.89 -29.95 -13.09
CA TYR A 24 1.12 -29.74 -11.85
C TYR A 24 0.22 -30.94 -11.50
N LEU A 25 0.31 -32.03 -12.27
CA LEU A 25 -0.40 -33.26 -12.03
C LEU A 25 0.32 -34.08 -10.98
N GLU A 26 -0.47 -34.67 -10.08
CA GLU A 26 0.02 -35.67 -9.13
C GLU A 26 0.74 -36.81 -9.87
N PRO A 27 1.79 -37.41 -9.29
CA PRO A 27 2.48 -38.54 -9.89
C PRO A 27 1.50 -39.64 -10.29
N GLY A 28 1.42 -39.92 -11.60
CA GLY A 28 0.53 -40.94 -12.16
C GLY A 28 -0.69 -40.40 -12.93
N LYS A 29 -0.97 -39.09 -12.89
CA LYS A 29 -1.99 -38.45 -13.74
C LYS A 29 -1.33 -37.84 -14.98
N ASN A 30 -1.86 -38.15 -16.17
CA ASN A 30 -1.43 -37.55 -17.44
C ASN A 30 -2.48 -36.52 -17.90
N TRP A 31 -2.07 -35.51 -18.68
CA TRP A 31 -2.97 -34.46 -19.17
C TRP A 31 -4.03 -34.98 -20.16
N GLU A 32 -3.77 -36.10 -20.86
CA GLU A 32 -4.72 -36.75 -21.77
C GLU A 32 -5.94 -37.34 -21.03
N SER A 33 -5.79 -37.64 -19.74
CA SER A 33 -6.89 -38.09 -18.88
C SER A 33 -7.91 -36.97 -18.66
N PHE A 34 -7.47 -35.71 -18.69
CA PHE A 34 -8.32 -34.52 -18.54
C PHE A 34 -8.89 -34.03 -19.88
N GLU A 35 -8.31 -34.41 -21.03
CA GLU A 35 -8.81 -33.99 -22.35
C GLU A 35 -10.11 -34.73 -22.74
N ASN A 36 -10.34 -35.92 -22.15
CA ASN A 36 -11.55 -36.72 -22.37
C ASN A 36 -12.62 -36.55 -21.28
N ASP A 37 -12.26 -35.92 -20.15
CA ASP A 37 -13.25 -35.42 -19.22
C ASP A 37 -13.86 -34.18 -19.87
N ASN A 38 -15.04 -34.37 -20.44
CA ASN A 38 -15.92 -33.28 -20.87
C ASN A 38 -16.24 -32.46 -19.62
N TYR A 39 -15.36 -31.50 -19.30
CA TYR A 39 -15.66 -30.38 -18.40
C TYR A 39 -16.83 -29.65 -19.07
N ASP A 40 -18.03 -30.11 -18.73
CA ASP A 40 -19.25 -29.37 -18.97
C ASP A 40 -19.11 -28.11 -18.12
N SER A 41 -18.53 -27.10 -18.74
CA SER A 41 -18.46 -25.76 -18.21
C SER A 41 -19.88 -25.22 -18.24
N GLU A 42 -20.75 -25.72 -17.36
CA GLU A 42 -21.90 -25.00 -16.81
C GLU A 42 -21.43 -23.80 -15.96
N ASP A 43 -20.34 -23.15 -16.36
CA ASP A 43 -19.98 -21.82 -15.93
C ASP A 43 -20.82 -20.84 -16.76
N GLU A 44 -22.14 -20.95 -16.57
CA GLU A 44 -23.09 -19.90 -16.88
C GLU A 44 -22.67 -18.68 -16.08
N LYS A 45 -21.84 -17.82 -16.69
CA LYS A 45 -21.76 -16.37 -16.46
C LYS A 45 -22.12 -15.96 -15.03
N LYS A 46 -21.45 -16.56 -14.04
CA LYS A 46 -21.33 -15.88 -12.77
C LYS A 46 -20.21 -14.90 -13.05
N ASP A 47 -20.60 -13.70 -13.49
CA ASP A 47 -19.77 -12.52 -13.28
C ASP A 47 -19.52 -12.49 -11.76
N GLU A 48 -18.51 -13.22 -11.31
CA GLU A 48 -17.83 -12.96 -10.05
C GLU A 48 -17.13 -11.63 -10.27
N SER A 49 -17.96 -10.58 -10.29
CA SER A 49 -17.54 -9.21 -10.20
C SER A 49 -16.61 -9.17 -9.01
N TRP A 50 -15.35 -8.84 -9.25
CA TRP A 50 -14.34 -8.61 -8.23
C TRP A 50 -14.69 -7.44 -7.29
N ALA A 51 -15.96 -7.00 -7.28
CA ALA A 51 -16.52 -5.92 -6.49
C ALA A 51 -17.01 -6.37 -5.09
N ASP A 52 -16.92 -7.66 -4.74
CA ASP A 52 -17.30 -8.15 -3.40
C ASP A 52 -16.13 -8.14 -2.39
N TRP A 53 -15.02 -7.49 -2.75
CA TRP A 53 -13.98 -7.13 -1.77
C TRP A 53 -14.46 -5.90 -1.01
N GLU A 54 -15.16 -6.10 0.11
CA GLU A 54 -15.49 -5.03 1.06
C GLU A 54 -14.19 -4.51 1.71
N GLU A 55 -13.72 -3.34 1.27
CA GLU A 55 -12.56 -2.63 1.83
C GLU A 55 -12.88 -1.95 3.18
N ASP A 56 -14.15 -1.96 3.60
CA ASP A 56 -14.69 -1.17 4.72
C ASP A 56 -14.59 -1.83 6.11
N VAL A 57 -13.66 -2.78 6.32
CA VAL A 57 -13.37 -3.20 7.70
C VAL A 57 -12.41 -2.18 8.32
N GLN A 58 -12.98 -1.22 9.04
CA GLN A 58 -12.19 -0.28 9.84
C GLN A 58 -11.37 -1.05 10.88
N GLU A 59 -10.08 -1.20 10.62
CA GLU A 59 -9.17 -1.89 11.51
C GLU A 59 -8.70 -0.94 12.62
N SER A 60 -8.91 -1.35 13.87
CA SER A 60 -8.44 -0.59 15.03
C SER A 60 -6.92 -0.56 15.09
N THR A 61 -6.34 0.59 15.42
CA THR A 61 -4.88 0.77 15.55
C THR A 61 -4.52 1.47 16.85
N MET A 62 -3.35 1.13 17.39
CA MET A 62 -2.81 1.82 18.56
C MET A 62 -2.11 3.13 18.17
N CYS A 63 -2.18 4.12 19.06
CA CYS A 63 -1.37 5.31 18.95
C CYS A 63 0.13 4.97 18.99
N LEU A 64 0.97 5.88 18.48
CA LEU A 64 2.43 5.73 18.51
C LEU A 64 3.06 6.03 19.87
N PHE A 65 2.41 6.86 20.69
CA PHE A 65 3.00 7.46 21.89
C PHE A 65 2.30 7.10 23.19
N ASP A 66 1.13 6.44 23.12
CA ASP A 66 0.36 6.02 24.28
C ASP A 66 -0.29 4.66 24.04
N THR A 67 -0.94 4.14 25.08
CA THR A 67 -1.58 2.82 25.05
C THR A 67 -3.00 2.83 24.48
N GLN A 68 -3.46 3.94 23.89
CA GLN A 68 -4.83 4.03 23.41
C GLN A 68 -4.99 3.30 22.08
N VAL A 69 -6.00 2.44 22.02
CA VAL A 69 -6.43 1.76 20.79
C VAL A 69 -7.62 2.50 20.23
N LEU A 70 -7.49 2.97 19.00
CA LEU A 70 -8.48 3.75 18.29
C LEU A 70 -9.09 2.91 17.18
N PRO A 71 -10.37 3.12 16.85
CA PRO A 71 -11.10 2.25 15.92
C PRO A 71 -10.72 2.44 14.45
N SER A 72 -10.00 3.51 14.10
CA SER A 72 -9.57 3.79 12.73
C SER A 72 -8.20 4.48 12.69
N PRO A 73 -7.38 4.26 11.63
CA PRO A 73 -6.13 4.99 11.41
C PRO A 73 -6.31 6.51 11.38
N LYS A 74 -7.42 7.01 10.79
CA LYS A 74 -7.70 8.45 10.71
C LYS A 74 -7.89 9.06 12.09
N GLU A 75 -8.60 8.35 12.97
CA GLU A 75 -8.78 8.77 14.37
C GLU A 75 -7.46 8.72 15.14
N ALA A 76 -6.58 7.75 14.84
CA ALA A 76 -5.24 7.71 15.42
C ALA A 76 -4.37 8.90 15.02
N LEU A 77 -4.43 9.33 13.76
CA LEU A 77 -3.75 10.53 13.30
C LEU A 77 -4.29 11.81 13.96
N GLU A 78 -5.61 11.92 14.12
CA GLU A 78 -6.24 13.06 14.80
C GLU A 78 -5.90 13.10 16.30
N HIS A 79 -5.88 11.95 16.96
CA HIS A 79 -5.46 11.81 18.35
C HIS A 79 -4.00 12.24 18.56
N MET A 80 -3.11 11.79 17.68
CA MET A 80 -1.70 12.21 17.67
C MET A 80 -1.55 13.73 17.51
N LYS A 81 -2.38 14.34 16.66
CA LYS A 81 -2.37 15.79 16.43
C LYS A 81 -2.91 16.59 17.62
N THR A 82 -3.97 16.11 18.26
CA THR A 82 -4.68 16.84 19.32
C THR A 82 -4.04 16.67 20.69
N VAL A 83 -3.66 15.44 21.06
CA VAL A 83 -3.12 15.10 22.39
C VAL A 83 -1.60 15.27 22.41
N HIS A 84 -0.91 14.80 21.37
CA HIS A 84 0.55 14.77 21.32
C HIS A 84 1.15 15.92 20.50
N HIS A 85 0.32 16.77 19.88
CA HIS A 85 0.76 17.87 19.00
C HIS A 85 1.74 17.41 17.91
N PHE A 86 1.55 16.18 17.43
CA PHE A 86 2.41 15.56 16.44
C PHE A 86 1.59 15.27 15.17
N ASP A 87 1.91 15.99 14.09
CA ASP A 87 1.26 15.83 12.80
C ASP A 87 2.20 15.12 11.82
N LEU A 88 1.91 13.84 11.53
CA LEU A 88 2.66 13.04 10.56
C LEU A 88 2.56 13.60 9.13
N THR A 89 1.41 14.16 8.77
CA THR A 89 1.17 14.70 7.41
C THR A 89 1.97 15.98 7.19
N GLU A 90 2.03 16.85 8.19
CA GLU A 90 2.86 18.05 8.16
C GLU A 90 4.36 17.69 8.16
N LEU A 91 4.74 16.64 8.89
CA LEU A 91 6.11 16.14 8.92
C LEU A 91 6.54 15.61 7.55
N LYS A 92 5.70 14.79 6.88
CA LYS A 92 5.93 14.34 5.49
C LYS A 92 6.20 15.54 4.57
N LYS A 93 5.33 16.55 4.60
CA LYS A 93 5.42 17.74 3.73
C LYS A 93 6.63 18.62 4.05
N SER A 94 6.93 18.84 5.32
CA SER A 94 8.02 19.73 5.75
C SER A 94 9.41 19.15 5.53
N LYS A 95 9.54 17.82 5.52
CA LYS A 95 10.82 17.11 5.33
C LYS A 95 10.96 16.42 3.99
N ASP A 96 9.93 16.49 3.14
CA ASP A 96 9.89 15.83 1.83
C ASP A 96 10.21 14.34 1.95
N LEU A 97 9.56 13.66 2.90
CA LEU A 97 9.79 12.24 3.15
C LEU A 97 9.12 11.38 2.09
N ASP A 98 9.86 10.41 1.58
CA ASP A 98 9.31 9.38 0.71
C ASP A 98 8.42 8.38 1.47
N PHE A 99 7.62 7.61 0.74
CA PHE A 99 6.73 6.59 1.28
C PHE A 99 7.44 5.63 2.26
N TYR A 100 8.61 5.11 1.86
CA TYR A 100 9.34 4.13 2.64
C TYR A 100 9.99 4.75 3.88
N GLN A 101 10.42 6.00 3.80
CA GLN A 101 10.96 6.77 4.92
C GLN A 101 9.90 6.95 5.99
N ILE A 102 8.66 7.26 5.61
CA ILE A 102 7.56 7.39 6.57
C ILE A 102 7.27 6.05 7.25
N ILE A 103 7.21 4.96 6.48
CA ILE A 103 7.05 3.61 7.04
C ILE A 103 8.17 3.30 8.04
N ARG A 104 9.42 3.61 7.68
CA ARG A 104 10.57 3.43 8.58
C ARG A 104 10.43 4.25 9.85
N LEU A 105 9.95 5.49 9.76
CA LEU A 105 9.72 6.36 10.91
C LEU A 105 8.65 5.78 11.84
N ILE A 106 7.50 5.38 11.30
CA ILE A 106 6.39 4.79 12.05
C ILE A 106 6.87 3.51 12.77
N ASN A 107 7.51 2.59 12.04
CA ASN A 107 8.06 1.36 12.60
C ASN A 107 9.14 1.64 13.65
N TYR A 108 10.01 2.62 13.41
CA TYR A 108 11.01 3.02 14.39
C TYR A 108 10.35 3.47 15.69
N ILE A 109 9.36 4.37 15.62
CA ILE A 109 8.66 4.85 16.81
C ILE A 109 7.96 3.70 17.53
N ARG A 110 7.23 2.83 16.81
CA ARG A 110 6.58 1.65 17.41
C ARG A 110 7.58 0.72 18.09
N HIS A 111 8.73 0.48 17.47
CA HIS A 111 9.79 -0.31 18.07
C HIS A 111 10.34 0.34 19.35
N GLN A 112 10.63 1.64 19.33
CA GLN A 112 11.13 2.35 20.51
C GLN A 112 10.09 2.36 21.64
N SER A 113 8.81 2.58 21.33
CA SER A 113 7.71 2.51 22.29
C SER A 113 7.58 1.11 22.90
N SER A 114 7.70 0.03 22.11
CA SER A 114 7.67 -1.35 22.62
C SER A 114 8.83 -1.68 23.57
N LEU A 115 9.96 -1.00 23.43
CA LEU A 115 11.13 -1.14 24.30
C LEU A 115 11.08 -0.23 25.53
N GLY A 116 10.03 0.60 25.69
CA GLY A 116 9.95 1.61 26.75
C GLY A 116 10.99 2.73 26.59
N THR A 117 11.44 2.98 25.36
CA THR A 117 12.51 3.93 25.06
C THR A 117 11.99 5.15 24.32
N CYS A 118 12.45 6.34 24.71
CA CYS A 118 12.10 7.55 23.98
C CYS A 118 12.80 7.59 22.62
N PHE A 119 12.03 7.71 21.54
CA PHE A 119 12.54 7.69 20.16
C PHE A 119 13.48 8.87 19.81
N SER A 120 13.35 10.00 20.51
CA SER A 120 14.15 11.21 20.27
C SER A 120 15.40 11.29 21.17
N CYS A 121 15.24 11.07 22.48
CA CYS A 121 16.35 11.23 23.42
C CYS A 121 17.05 9.93 23.85
N GLY A 122 16.51 8.77 23.47
CA GLY A 122 17.10 7.45 23.76
C GLY A 122 17.09 7.05 25.24
N LYS A 123 16.34 7.74 26.10
CA LYS A 123 16.17 7.36 27.51
C LYS A 123 15.29 6.12 27.61
N VAL A 124 15.77 5.12 28.34
CA VAL A 124 15.01 3.94 28.72
C VAL A 124 14.18 4.26 29.96
N MET A 125 12.90 3.93 29.91
CA MET A 125 11.96 4.07 31.02
C MET A 125 11.49 2.66 31.43
N ASP A 126 11.30 2.46 32.73
CA ASP A 126 10.95 1.14 33.27
C ASP A 126 9.44 0.87 33.27
N SER A 127 8.61 1.93 33.18
CA SER A 127 7.15 1.84 33.13
C SER A 127 6.59 2.56 31.89
N GLU A 128 5.53 2.00 31.30
CA GLU A 128 4.82 2.55 30.15
C GLU A 128 4.18 3.92 30.47
N THR A 129 3.68 4.08 31.70
CA THR A 129 3.15 5.36 32.21
C THR A 129 4.21 6.45 32.24
N ASP A 130 5.46 6.08 32.53
CA ASP A 130 6.56 7.04 32.67
C ASP A 130 7.04 7.51 31.29
N LEU A 131 6.88 6.68 30.26
CA LEU A 131 7.12 7.07 28.88
C LEU A 131 6.08 8.09 28.41
N GLU A 132 4.80 7.87 28.70
CA GLU A 132 3.74 8.83 28.38
C GLU A 132 3.98 10.18 29.09
N ASP A 133 4.30 10.15 30.38
CA ASP A 133 4.58 11.36 31.16
C ASP A 133 5.84 12.07 30.64
N HIS A 134 6.87 11.31 30.25
CA HIS A 134 8.08 11.86 29.63
C HIS A 134 7.79 12.56 28.29
N LEU A 135 6.92 11.98 27.47
CA LEU A 135 6.53 12.55 26.17
C LEU A 135 5.63 13.79 26.34
N LYS A 136 4.77 13.82 27.37
CA LYS A 136 3.93 14.99 27.70
C LYS A 136 4.73 16.15 28.30
N GLN A 137 5.71 15.86 29.17
CA GLN A 137 6.50 16.88 29.88
C GLN A 137 7.76 17.30 29.11
N GLY A 138 8.31 16.39 28.33
CA GLY A 138 9.49 16.61 27.52
C GLY A 138 9.12 17.10 26.14
N ASP A 139 9.80 18.14 25.68
CA ASP A 139 9.76 18.61 24.29
C ASP A 139 10.43 17.62 23.30
N CYS A 140 10.38 16.32 23.59
CA CYS A 140 10.99 15.25 22.81
C CYS A 140 10.16 14.92 21.57
N ILE A 141 8.85 15.18 21.62
CA ILE A 141 7.95 15.01 20.47
C ILE A 141 8.29 16.02 19.37
N ALA A 142 8.50 17.29 19.74
CA ALA A 142 8.85 18.35 18.79
C ALA A 142 10.33 18.32 18.37
N LYS A 143 11.22 17.79 19.21
CA LYS A 143 12.63 17.51 18.85
C LYS A 143 12.69 16.29 17.93
N PHE A 144 12.36 16.55 16.68
CA PHE A 144 12.43 15.61 15.57
C PHE A 144 13.79 14.91 15.48
N VAL A 145 13.77 13.63 15.11
CA VAL A 145 14.99 12.83 14.98
C VAL A 145 15.79 13.31 13.77
N PRO A 146 17.10 13.59 13.90
CA PRO A 146 17.90 14.10 12.78
C PRO A 146 17.85 13.15 11.57
N MET A 147 17.83 13.73 10.36
CA MET A 147 17.83 12.96 9.10
C MET A 147 19.10 12.11 8.92
N ASP A 148 20.20 12.47 9.60
CA ASP A 148 21.47 11.73 9.58
C ASP A 148 21.48 10.48 10.49
N ALA A 149 20.36 10.19 11.15
CA ALA A 149 20.31 9.06 12.08
C ALA A 149 20.38 7.71 11.35
N SER A 150 21.10 6.76 11.95
CA SER A 150 21.38 5.46 11.33
C SER A 150 20.14 4.60 11.07
N PHE A 151 19.05 4.82 11.81
CA PHE A 151 17.81 4.04 11.65
C PHE A 151 17.12 4.30 10.30
N TRP A 152 17.33 5.47 9.67
CA TRP A 152 16.81 5.77 8.34
C TRP A 152 17.33 4.81 7.27
N ILE A 153 18.54 4.27 7.46
CA ILE A 153 19.19 3.38 6.49
C ILE A 153 18.89 1.90 6.83
N ASP A 154 18.61 1.61 8.09
CA ASP A 154 18.45 0.25 8.58
C ASP A 154 17.22 -0.45 7.96
N PRO A 155 17.41 -1.56 7.21
CA PRO A 155 16.32 -2.26 6.56
C PRO A 155 15.36 -2.94 7.54
N ARG A 156 15.73 -3.10 8.81
CA ARG A 156 14.85 -3.70 9.83
C ARG A 156 13.55 -2.92 10.00
N TYR A 157 13.58 -1.59 9.84
CA TYR A 157 12.40 -0.74 9.98
C TYR A 157 11.52 -0.66 8.73
N LEU A 158 11.90 -1.34 7.64
CA LEU A 158 10.99 -1.57 6.51
C LEU A 158 9.98 -2.69 6.80
N ILE A 159 10.29 -3.56 7.75
CA ILE A 159 9.40 -4.65 8.14
C ILE A 159 8.43 -4.09 9.18
N PRO A 160 7.11 -4.28 9.00
CA PRO A 160 6.13 -3.87 9.99
C PRO A 160 6.47 -4.38 11.38
N THR A 161 6.44 -3.49 12.37
CA THR A 161 6.73 -3.87 13.77
C THR A 161 5.61 -4.72 14.35
N TYR A 162 4.37 -4.45 13.93
CA TYR A 162 3.19 -5.24 14.26
C TYR A 162 2.62 -5.88 12.99
N GLU A 163 2.01 -7.05 13.16
CA GLU A 163 1.30 -7.72 12.07
C GLU A 163 0.03 -6.93 11.72
N ASN A 164 -0.22 -6.75 10.42
CA ASN A 164 -1.38 -6.02 9.88
C ASN A 164 -1.55 -4.63 10.50
N ASP A 165 -0.49 -3.83 10.48
CA ASP A 165 -0.52 -2.48 11.04
C ASP A 165 -1.39 -1.53 10.19
N PRO A 166 -2.58 -1.12 10.68
CA PRO A 166 -3.49 -0.29 9.89
C PRO A 166 -2.98 1.15 9.71
N LEU A 167 -2.02 1.58 10.53
CA LEU A 167 -1.45 2.93 10.41
C LEU A 167 -0.48 3.04 9.21
N LEU A 168 0.14 1.93 8.79
CA LEU A 168 1.02 1.92 7.62
C LEU A 168 0.25 2.02 6.31
N THR A 169 -0.97 1.48 6.27
CA THR A 169 -1.85 1.50 5.09
C THR A 169 -2.75 2.74 5.09
N GLY A 170 -3.35 3.09 6.23
CA GLY A 170 -4.31 4.20 6.33
C GLY A 170 -3.70 5.60 6.21
N PHE A 171 -2.38 5.74 6.29
CA PHE A 171 -1.71 7.04 6.17
C PHE A 171 -1.62 7.55 4.71
N GLU A 172 -1.65 6.65 3.72
CA GLU A 172 -1.55 7.03 2.30
C GLU A 172 -2.88 7.53 1.74
N GLN A 173 -4.00 7.05 2.29
CA GLN A 173 -5.37 7.40 1.88
C GLN A 173 -5.76 8.88 2.12
N ASP A 174 -4.89 9.67 2.73
CA ASP A 174 -5.07 11.12 2.93
C ASP A 174 -4.03 11.94 2.15
N SER A 175 -3.11 11.33 1.38
CA SER A 175 -2.32 12.06 0.39
C SER A 175 -3.12 12.19 -0.90
N ASP A 176 -3.73 13.35 -1.06
CA ASP A 176 -4.60 13.82 -2.16
C ASP A 176 -4.03 13.68 -3.60
N GLU A 177 -2.95 12.93 -3.83
CA GLU A 177 -2.27 12.90 -5.13
C GLU A 177 -2.84 11.86 -6.12
N ASP A 178 -3.59 10.83 -5.67
CA ASP A 178 -4.07 9.75 -6.55
C ASP A 178 -5.57 9.33 -6.39
N ASP A 179 -6.31 9.83 -5.38
CA ASP A 179 -7.68 9.34 -5.08
C ASP A 179 -8.78 9.83 -6.03
N GLU A 180 -8.54 10.93 -6.78
CA GLU A 180 -9.54 11.42 -7.74
C GLU A 180 -9.67 10.56 -9.01
N ASP A 181 -8.73 9.65 -9.28
CA ASP A 181 -8.79 8.78 -10.48
C ASP A 181 -9.29 7.36 -10.15
N MET A 182 -9.07 6.89 -8.92
CA MET A 182 -9.48 5.55 -8.45
C MET A 182 -10.98 5.46 -8.10
N THR A 183 -11.66 6.60 -7.93
CA THR A 183 -13.08 6.67 -7.57
C THR A 183 -14.01 6.93 -8.76
N LEU A 184 -13.45 7.16 -9.95
CA LEU A 184 -14.21 7.38 -11.17
C LEU A 184 -14.66 6.05 -11.76
N SER A 185 -15.91 5.96 -12.20
CA SER A 185 -16.31 4.84 -13.05
C SER A 185 -15.47 4.82 -14.32
N ASP A 186 -15.25 3.63 -14.91
CA ASP A 186 -14.52 3.48 -16.18
C ASP A 186 -14.99 4.46 -17.26
N ASP A 187 -16.29 4.77 -17.30
CA ASP A 187 -16.90 5.72 -18.23
C ASP A 187 -16.50 7.19 -17.96
N GLU A 188 -16.33 7.56 -16.70
CA GLU A 188 -15.92 8.92 -16.28
C GLU A 188 -14.42 9.14 -16.48
N ALA A 189 -13.60 8.16 -16.11
CA ALA A 189 -12.15 8.17 -16.36
C ALA A 189 -11.86 8.27 -17.86
N ASN A 190 -12.56 7.48 -18.69
CA ASN A 190 -12.41 7.54 -20.15
C ASN A 190 -12.82 8.89 -20.74
N LYS A 191 -13.88 9.54 -20.23
CA LYS A 191 -14.28 10.90 -20.67
C LYS A 191 -13.24 11.95 -20.29
N LYS A 192 -12.72 11.90 -19.05
CA LYS A 192 -11.68 12.80 -18.54
C LYS A 192 -10.41 12.69 -19.38
N TYR A 193 -9.97 11.45 -19.65
CA TYR A 193 -8.82 11.18 -20.50
C TYR A 193 -9.02 11.69 -21.94
N LEU A 194 -10.17 11.43 -22.55
CA LEU A 194 -10.47 11.87 -23.92
C LEU A 194 -10.47 13.41 -24.02
N HIS A 195 -11.01 14.10 -23.01
CA HIS A 195 -10.99 15.55 -22.93
C HIS A 195 -9.56 16.10 -22.86
N GLN A 196 -8.73 15.53 -21.98
CA GLN A 196 -7.34 15.94 -21.81
C GLN A 196 -6.52 15.75 -23.10
N VAL A 197 -6.72 14.62 -23.79
CA VAL A 197 -6.06 14.35 -25.09
C VAL A 197 -6.51 15.36 -26.16
N MET A 198 -7.79 15.74 -26.16
CA MET A 198 -8.34 16.72 -27.10
C MET A 198 -7.75 18.12 -26.85
N GLU A 199 -7.69 18.58 -25.61
CA GLU A 199 -7.08 19.87 -25.24
C GLU A 199 -5.59 19.93 -25.58
N ARG A 200 -4.85 18.84 -25.29
CA ARG A 200 -3.44 18.72 -25.65
C ARG A 200 -3.24 18.74 -27.17
N SER A 201 -4.15 18.15 -27.92
CA SER A 201 -4.09 18.18 -29.39
C SER A 201 -4.40 19.58 -29.95
N LEU A 202 -5.35 20.31 -29.34
CA LEU A 202 -5.68 21.68 -29.71
C LEU A 202 -4.52 22.64 -29.45
N SER A 203 -3.94 22.60 -28.26
CA SER A 203 -2.76 23.42 -27.90
C SER A 203 -1.57 23.17 -28.84
N ILE A 204 -1.22 21.90 -29.12
CA ILE A 204 -0.17 21.55 -30.09
C ILE A 204 -0.49 22.12 -31.49
N SER A 205 -1.77 22.13 -31.88
CA SER A 205 -2.18 22.68 -33.18
C SER A 205 -2.13 24.21 -33.24
N GLU A 206 -2.35 24.89 -32.11
CA GLU A 206 -2.25 26.34 -31.98
C GLU A 206 -0.80 26.81 -31.98
N GLU A 207 0.08 26.09 -31.27
CA GLU A 207 1.53 26.34 -31.29
C GLU A 207 2.11 26.19 -32.70
N ARG A 208 1.68 25.17 -33.45
CA ARG A 208 2.11 24.96 -34.86
C ARG A 208 1.60 26.01 -35.83
N LYS A 209 0.58 26.79 -35.48
CA LYS A 209 0.07 27.90 -36.30
C LYS A 209 0.79 29.22 -36.04
N GLN A 210 1.53 29.32 -34.93
CA GLN A 210 2.26 30.52 -34.52
C GLN A 210 3.74 30.50 -34.92
N THR A 211 4.27 29.35 -35.33
CA THR A 211 5.60 29.16 -35.96
C THR A 211 5.51 29.18 -37.48
#